data_AF-A0A7C5NZZ3-F1
#
_entry.id   AF-A0A7C5NZZ3-F1
#
_cell.length_a   1.000
_cell.length_b   1.000
_cell.length_c   1.000
_cell.angle_alpha   90.00
_cell.angle_beta   90.00
_cell.angle_gamma   90.00
#
_symmetry.space_group_name_H-M   'P 1'
#
loop_
_entity.id
_entity.type
_entity.pdbx_description
1 polymer ?
#
loop_
_entity_poly.entity_id
_entity_poly.type
_entity_poly.pdbx_seq_one_letter_code
_entity_poly.pdbx_strand_id
1 'polypeptide(L)'
;AIGDLKYAPAEKRLLEMISTDKAVGERYIRVIPSVVYALVRLGHVGYKRALGPMLTSEELGIRANAAMVMGKIGDPAARGPLREVLYNEQELGVKLAMEEALANLGDKAARGRLEAYARGRFVDVRINACMAMAKYNPNHAKVILRSFFNSTDQNSPVRLISAAELGRLGCGDRKTYEYCVSCAVDPDGVLMEAYPDREGLSYDESLFLRRQGILALGWTQQPMAVDLLLQMLKDEDPSIRISAAISILRLLDGGRYVEQPGEQPPAPETKPDPDPKTQTPDGEESFIKDDVGKRKLHRSGIDD
;
A
#
# COMPACT_ATOMS: atom_id res chain seq x y z
N ALA A 1 4.01 -6.46 14.64
CA ALA A 1 4.96 -6.71 15.74
C ALA A 1 5.61 -8.10 15.62
N ILE A 2 5.04 -9.18 16.18
CA ILE A 2 5.73 -10.50 16.31
C ILE A 2 6.31 -11.02 14.98
N GLY A 3 5.52 -11.04 13.90
CA GLY A 3 5.99 -11.48 12.58
C GLY A 3 7.00 -10.53 11.93
N ASP A 4 6.88 -9.23 12.16
CA ASP A 4 7.80 -8.22 11.62
C ASP A 4 9.20 -8.35 12.25
N LEU A 5 9.23 -8.60 13.57
CA LEU A 5 10.42 -8.85 14.38
C LEU A 5 11.01 -10.25 14.21
N LYS A 6 10.33 -11.17 13.49
CA LYS A 6 10.66 -12.60 13.41
C LYS A 6 10.93 -13.21 14.80
N TYR A 7 10.08 -12.90 15.79
CA TYR A 7 10.34 -13.20 17.20
C TYR A 7 10.20 -14.71 17.50
N ALA A 8 11.30 -15.45 17.35
CA ALA A 8 11.38 -16.90 17.48
C ALA A 8 10.81 -17.48 18.80
N PRO A 9 10.95 -16.86 19.99
CA PRO A 9 10.37 -17.41 21.23
C PRO A 9 8.83 -17.55 21.21
N ALA A 10 8.11 -16.86 20.30
CA ALA A 10 6.67 -17.04 20.14
C ALA A 10 6.29 -18.28 19.30
N GLU A 11 7.23 -18.92 18.60
CA GLU A 11 6.96 -19.96 17.60
C GLU A 11 6.07 -21.09 18.13
N LYS A 12 6.45 -21.72 19.25
CA LYS A 12 5.65 -22.78 19.89
C LYS A 12 4.22 -22.33 20.15
N ARG A 13 4.03 -21.11 20.67
CA ARG A 13 2.72 -20.57 20.99
C ARG A 13 1.89 -20.26 19.74
N LEU A 14 2.53 -19.81 18.66
CA LEU A 14 1.88 -19.60 17.38
C LEU A 14 1.41 -20.93 16.75
N LEU A 15 2.22 -21.98 16.86
CA LEU A 15 1.86 -23.34 16.42
C LEU A 15 0.67 -23.92 17.22
N GLU A 16 0.62 -23.68 18.54
CA GLU A 16 -0.55 -24.03 19.37
C GLU A 16 -1.82 -23.28 18.90
N MET A 17 -1.71 -21.98 18.61
CA MET A 17 -2.85 -21.13 18.21
C MET A 17 -3.44 -21.46 16.83
N ILE A 18 -2.66 -22.08 15.93
CA ILE A 18 -3.12 -22.52 14.59
C ILE A 18 -3.45 -24.02 14.53
N SER A 19 -3.48 -24.70 15.67
CA SER A 19 -3.74 -26.14 15.75
C SER A 19 -5.13 -26.52 15.23
N THR A 20 -5.26 -27.79 14.81
CA THR A 20 -6.47 -28.36 14.20
C THR A 20 -7.57 -28.71 15.19
N ASP A 21 -7.39 -28.45 16.49
CA ASP A 21 -8.48 -28.53 17.45
C ASP A 21 -9.48 -27.41 17.12
N LYS A 22 -10.69 -27.81 16.71
CA LYS A 22 -11.73 -26.89 16.24
C LYS A 22 -12.13 -25.87 17.31
N ALA A 23 -12.15 -26.26 18.58
CA ALA A 23 -12.50 -25.37 19.69
C ALA A 23 -11.39 -24.34 19.98
N VAL A 24 -10.12 -24.74 19.78
CA VAL A 24 -8.97 -23.82 19.88
C VAL A 24 -8.93 -22.87 18.67
N GLY A 25 -9.18 -23.38 17.46
CA GLY A 25 -9.22 -22.59 16.24
C GLY A 25 -10.33 -21.54 16.24
N GLU A 26 -11.57 -21.91 16.63
CA GLU A 26 -12.69 -20.97 16.76
C GLU A 26 -12.38 -19.86 17.78
N ARG A 27 -11.76 -20.18 18.93
CA ARG A 27 -11.35 -19.19 19.94
C ARG A 27 -10.36 -18.13 19.41
N TYR A 28 -9.53 -18.48 18.43
CA TYR A 28 -8.49 -17.59 17.89
C TYR A 28 -8.77 -17.10 16.46
N ILE A 29 -9.93 -17.42 15.87
CA ILE A 29 -10.20 -17.23 14.43
C ILE A 29 -9.91 -15.81 13.91
N ARG A 30 -10.22 -14.78 14.71
CA ARG A 30 -9.96 -13.36 14.40
C ARG A 30 -8.47 -12.99 14.34
N VAL A 31 -7.60 -13.72 15.03
CA VAL A 31 -6.14 -13.49 15.05
C VAL A 31 -5.35 -14.47 14.19
N ILE A 32 -5.97 -15.54 13.66
CA ILE A 32 -5.31 -16.51 12.76
C ILE A 32 -4.55 -15.85 11.60
N PRO A 33 -5.04 -14.80 10.90
CA PRO A 33 -4.26 -14.17 9.84
C PRO A 33 -2.91 -13.62 10.36
N SER A 34 -2.91 -13.01 11.55
CA SER A 34 -1.69 -12.51 12.21
C SER A 34 -0.77 -13.64 12.68
N VAL A 35 -1.34 -14.78 13.11
CA VAL A 35 -0.59 -15.99 13.46
C VAL A 35 0.08 -16.59 12.23
N VAL A 36 -0.65 -16.75 11.12
CA VAL A 36 -0.11 -17.21 9.82
C VAL A 36 1.01 -16.28 9.36
N TYR A 37 0.82 -14.96 9.40
CA TYR A 37 1.86 -14.00 9.06
C TYR A 37 3.13 -14.22 9.88
N ALA A 38 3.02 -14.35 11.20
CA ALA A 38 4.16 -14.58 12.07
C ALA A 38 4.86 -15.92 11.79
N LEU A 39 4.11 -17.00 11.61
CA LEU A 39 4.65 -18.33 11.27
C LEU A 39 5.38 -18.34 9.93
N VAL A 40 4.79 -17.73 8.88
CA VAL A 40 5.44 -17.61 7.57
C VAL A 40 6.72 -16.78 7.67
N ARG A 41 6.73 -15.70 8.44
CA ARG A 41 7.90 -14.86 8.70
C ARG A 41 9.00 -15.56 9.53
N LEU A 42 8.65 -16.62 10.27
CA LEU A 42 9.56 -17.53 10.98
C LEU A 42 10.03 -18.73 10.12
N GLY A 43 9.56 -18.84 8.86
CA GLY A 43 9.96 -19.89 7.92
C GLY A 43 8.91 -20.98 7.67
N HIS A 44 7.81 -21.00 8.42
CA HIS A 44 6.72 -21.98 8.26
C HIS A 44 5.79 -21.61 7.10
N VAL A 45 6.33 -21.56 5.89
CA VAL A 45 5.65 -21.12 4.66
C VAL A 45 4.42 -21.96 4.30
N GLY A 46 4.26 -23.16 4.86
CA GLY A 46 3.10 -24.03 4.63
C GLY A 46 1.77 -23.42 5.10
N TYR A 47 1.78 -22.64 6.19
CA TYR A 47 0.55 -22.09 6.79
C TYR A 47 -0.13 -21.00 5.95
N LYS A 48 0.54 -20.43 4.94
CA LYS A 48 -0.07 -19.40 4.06
C LYS A 48 -1.36 -19.87 3.38
N ARG A 49 -1.51 -21.20 3.17
CA ARG A 49 -2.74 -21.81 2.62
C ARG A 49 -3.97 -21.64 3.51
N ALA A 50 -3.79 -21.48 4.83
CA ALA A 50 -4.88 -21.29 5.78
C ALA A 50 -5.66 -19.97 5.56
N LEU A 51 -5.07 -18.99 4.86
CA LEU A 51 -5.70 -17.70 4.57
C LEU A 51 -6.80 -17.78 3.51
N GLY A 52 -6.75 -18.77 2.61
CA GLY A 52 -7.70 -18.90 1.49
C GLY A 52 -9.16 -18.95 1.95
N PRO A 53 -9.55 -19.91 2.79
CA PRO A 53 -10.91 -19.99 3.34
C PRO A 53 -11.35 -18.78 4.17
N MET A 54 -10.41 -17.97 4.66
CA MET A 54 -10.72 -16.78 5.46
C MET A 54 -11.17 -15.58 4.61
N LEU A 55 -10.86 -15.58 3.30
CA LEU A 55 -11.35 -14.55 2.38
C LEU A 55 -12.88 -14.56 2.24
N THR A 56 -13.53 -15.71 2.47
CA THR A 56 -14.99 -15.89 2.38
C THR A 56 -15.67 -15.98 3.75
N SER A 57 -15.02 -15.51 4.82
CA SER A 57 -15.61 -15.49 6.17
C SER A 57 -16.80 -14.52 6.24
N GLU A 58 -17.82 -14.86 7.01
CA GLU A 58 -18.94 -13.94 7.29
C GLU A 58 -18.45 -12.66 8.01
N GLU A 59 -17.45 -12.76 8.89
CA GLU A 59 -16.89 -11.60 9.57
C GLU A 59 -16.01 -10.74 8.65
N LEU A 60 -16.43 -9.49 8.44
CA LEU A 60 -15.74 -8.53 7.56
C LEU A 60 -14.26 -8.32 7.95
N GLY A 61 -13.99 -8.25 9.26
CA GLY A 61 -12.64 -8.09 9.80
C GLY A 61 -11.74 -9.29 9.50
N ILE A 62 -12.30 -10.50 9.43
CA ILE A 62 -11.53 -11.71 9.07
C ILE A 62 -11.16 -11.66 7.59
N ARG A 63 -12.12 -11.35 6.70
CA ARG A 63 -11.86 -11.21 5.26
C ARG A 63 -10.78 -10.16 4.95
N ALA A 64 -10.93 -8.96 5.51
CA ALA A 64 -9.97 -7.87 5.34
C ALA A 64 -8.57 -8.21 5.89
N ASN A 65 -8.50 -8.81 7.08
CA ASN A 65 -7.22 -9.22 7.67
C ASN A 65 -6.53 -10.33 6.85
N ALA A 66 -7.30 -11.31 6.34
CA ALA A 66 -6.76 -12.36 5.48
C ALA A 66 -6.16 -11.78 4.20
N ALA A 67 -6.88 -10.88 3.52
CA ALA A 67 -6.40 -10.20 2.32
C ALA A 67 -5.14 -9.36 2.60
N MET A 68 -5.16 -8.51 3.63
CA MET A 68 -4.00 -7.70 4.04
C MET A 68 -2.78 -8.58 4.36
N VAL A 69 -2.97 -9.74 5.02
CA VAL A 69 -1.86 -10.66 5.32
C VAL A 69 -1.33 -11.34 4.06
N MET A 70 -2.17 -11.78 3.13
CA MET A 70 -1.72 -12.29 1.83
C MET A 70 -0.84 -11.27 1.10
N GLY A 71 -1.28 -10.00 1.05
CA GLY A 71 -0.51 -8.90 0.48
C GLY A 71 0.82 -8.61 1.19
N LYS A 72 0.88 -8.79 2.52
CA LYS A 72 2.12 -8.65 3.32
C LYS A 72 3.07 -9.86 3.23
N ILE A 73 2.56 -11.05 2.91
CA ILE A 73 3.37 -12.24 2.64
C ILE A 73 4.03 -12.13 1.26
N GLY A 74 3.39 -11.46 0.30
CA GLY A 74 3.96 -11.18 -1.02
C GLY A 74 3.90 -12.35 -2.01
N ASP A 75 3.34 -13.50 -1.64
CA ASP A 75 3.24 -14.69 -2.49
C ASP A 75 2.32 -14.44 -3.71
N PRO A 76 2.85 -14.46 -4.95
CA PRO A 76 2.06 -14.25 -6.17
C PRO A 76 0.90 -15.24 -6.35
N ALA A 77 0.94 -16.42 -5.72
CA ALA A 77 -0.14 -17.40 -5.76
C ALA A 77 -1.45 -16.87 -5.15
N ALA A 78 -1.38 -15.89 -4.24
CA ALA A 78 -2.56 -15.27 -3.64
C ALA A 78 -3.41 -14.44 -4.64
N ARG A 79 -2.84 -14.03 -5.79
CA ARG A 79 -3.56 -13.19 -6.78
C ARG A 79 -4.86 -13.83 -7.29
N GLY A 80 -4.87 -15.16 -7.49
CA GLY A 80 -6.04 -15.90 -7.98
C GLY A 80 -7.21 -15.83 -6.99
N PRO A 81 -7.05 -16.40 -5.77
CA PRO A 81 -8.07 -16.36 -4.72
C PRO A 81 -8.56 -14.94 -4.37
N LEU A 82 -7.65 -13.96 -4.33
CA LEU A 82 -8.03 -12.57 -4.08
C LEU A 82 -8.96 -12.01 -5.18
N ARG A 83 -8.66 -12.25 -6.46
CA ARG A 83 -9.50 -11.79 -7.59
C ARG A 83 -10.85 -12.49 -7.62
N GLU A 84 -10.89 -13.78 -7.33
CA GLU A 84 -12.12 -14.59 -7.31
C GLU A 84 -13.13 -14.05 -6.30
N VAL A 85 -12.68 -13.82 -5.05
CA VAL A 85 -13.55 -13.29 -3.99
C VAL A 85 -13.90 -11.82 -4.21
N LEU A 86 -12.93 -11.00 -4.65
CA LEU A 86 -13.13 -9.56 -4.93
C LEU A 86 -14.25 -9.30 -5.96
N TYR A 87 -14.49 -10.21 -6.90
CA TYR A 87 -15.54 -10.07 -7.91
C TYR A 87 -16.94 -9.96 -7.29
N ASN A 88 -17.21 -10.74 -6.23
CA ASN A 88 -18.51 -10.79 -5.55
C ASN A 88 -18.55 -10.02 -4.22
N GLU A 89 -17.40 -9.54 -3.74
CA GLU A 89 -17.32 -8.70 -2.55
C GLU A 89 -18.25 -7.49 -2.69
N GLN A 90 -18.86 -7.05 -1.58
CA GLN A 90 -19.69 -5.85 -1.52
C GLN A 90 -19.13 -4.81 -0.56
N GLU A 91 -18.49 -5.26 0.53
CA GLU A 91 -18.03 -4.39 1.59
C GLU A 91 -16.79 -3.59 1.16
N LEU A 92 -16.94 -2.27 1.09
CA LEU A 92 -15.94 -1.39 0.48
C LEU A 92 -14.59 -1.40 1.23
N GLY A 93 -14.61 -1.60 2.55
CA GLY A 93 -13.40 -1.79 3.35
C GLY A 93 -12.67 -3.10 3.02
N VAL A 94 -13.42 -4.19 2.76
CA VAL A 94 -12.85 -5.48 2.36
C VAL A 94 -12.33 -5.42 0.92
N LYS A 95 -13.08 -4.79 0.00
CA LYS A 95 -12.60 -4.49 -1.37
C LYS A 95 -11.26 -3.79 -1.32
N LEU A 96 -11.16 -2.69 -0.58
CA LEU A 96 -9.92 -1.92 -0.53
C LEU A 96 -8.75 -2.73 0.04
N ALA A 97 -8.98 -3.60 1.04
CA ALA A 97 -7.95 -4.50 1.54
C ALA A 97 -7.49 -5.55 0.49
N MET A 98 -8.42 -6.10 -0.30
CA MET A 98 -8.11 -7.01 -1.41
C MET A 98 -7.38 -6.30 -2.56
N GLU A 99 -7.78 -5.07 -2.90
CA GLU A 99 -7.10 -4.25 -3.91
C GLU A 99 -5.69 -3.83 -3.46
N GLU A 100 -5.50 -3.45 -2.19
CA GLU A 100 -4.17 -3.20 -1.63
C GLU A 100 -3.30 -4.45 -1.74
N ALA A 101 -3.84 -5.61 -1.35
CA ALA A 101 -3.13 -6.88 -1.44
C ALA A 101 -2.73 -7.20 -2.88
N LEU A 102 -3.64 -7.08 -3.85
CA LEU A 102 -3.37 -7.29 -5.27
C LEU A 102 -2.33 -6.28 -5.81
N ALA A 103 -2.41 -5.00 -5.43
CA ALA A 103 -1.47 -3.96 -5.87
C ALA A 103 -0.04 -4.16 -5.32
N ASN A 104 0.08 -4.58 -4.05
CA ASN A 104 1.33 -5.04 -3.43
C ASN A 104 1.88 -6.26 -4.17
N LEU A 105 1.01 -7.21 -4.53
CA LEU A 105 1.34 -8.38 -5.35
C LEU A 105 1.59 -8.04 -6.83
N GLY A 106 1.61 -6.78 -7.25
CA GLY A 106 1.97 -6.36 -8.61
C GLY A 106 0.82 -6.29 -9.63
N ASP A 107 -0.44 -6.42 -9.22
CA ASP A 107 -1.60 -6.30 -10.10
C ASP A 107 -1.80 -4.86 -10.59
N LYS A 108 -1.51 -4.60 -11.87
CA LYS A 108 -1.66 -3.28 -12.49
C LYS A 108 -3.10 -2.75 -12.47
N ALA A 109 -4.11 -3.62 -12.55
CA ALA A 109 -5.51 -3.20 -12.54
C ALA A 109 -5.95 -2.77 -11.14
N ALA A 110 -5.49 -3.46 -10.09
CA ALA A 110 -5.72 -3.06 -8.71
C ALA A 110 -5.10 -1.68 -8.39
N ARG A 111 -3.90 -1.40 -8.92
CA ARG A 111 -3.26 -0.08 -8.81
C ARG A 111 -4.13 1.04 -9.38
N GLY A 112 -4.66 0.86 -10.60
CA GLY A 112 -5.58 1.82 -11.21
C GLY A 112 -6.88 2.01 -10.43
N ARG A 113 -7.41 0.95 -9.79
CA ARG A 113 -8.60 1.05 -8.94
C ARG A 113 -8.33 1.76 -7.61
N LEU A 114 -7.16 1.57 -7.00
CA LEU A 114 -6.74 2.37 -5.83
C LEU A 114 -6.56 3.85 -6.20
N GLU A 115 -6.00 4.17 -7.37
CA GLU A 115 -5.93 5.54 -7.88
C GLU A 115 -7.32 6.18 -8.10
N ALA A 116 -8.32 5.39 -8.52
CA ALA A 116 -9.70 5.84 -8.60
C ALA A 116 -10.34 6.02 -7.21
N TYR A 117 -10.10 5.10 -6.27
CA TYR A 117 -10.56 5.21 -4.88
C TYR A 117 -10.02 6.44 -4.15
N ALA A 118 -8.77 6.84 -4.42
CA ALA A 118 -8.18 8.06 -3.89
C ALA A 118 -8.89 9.35 -4.36
N ARG A 119 -9.64 9.27 -5.47
CA ARG A 119 -10.46 10.33 -6.06
C ARG A 119 -11.97 10.09 -5.86
N GLY A 120 -12.37 9.07 -5.11
CA GLY A 120 -13.76 8.74 -4.83
C GLY A 120 -14.42 9.70 -3.82
N ARG A 121 -15.71 9.49 -3.52
CA ARG A 121 -16.48 10.36 -2.61
C ARG A 121 -16.20 10.16 -1.11
N PHE A 122 -15.71 8.99 -0.70
CA PHE A 122 -15.65 8.57 0.71
C PHE A 122 -14.28 8.84 1.32
N VAL A 123 -14.17 9.80 2.25
CA VAL A 123 -12.90 10.26 2.83
C VAL A 123 -12.00 9.11 3.33
N ASP A 124 -12.52 8.16 4.10
CA ASP A 124 -11.73 7.05 4.66
C ASP A 124 -11.14 6.14 3.56
N VAL A 125 -11.91 5.90 2.51
CA VAL A 125 -11.51 5.12 1.34
C VAL A 125 -10.38 5.82 0.59
N ARG A 126 -10.45 7.16 0.51
CA ARG A 126 -9.42 7.98 -0.12
C ARG A 126 -8.12 7.97 0.68
N ILE A 127 -8.21 8.11 2.01
CA ILE A 127 -7.08 8.04 2.95
C ILE A 127 -6.37 6.70 2.81
N ASN A 128 -7.12 5.60 2.88
CA ASN A 128 -6.54 4.26 2.77
C ASN A 128 -5.91 4.01 1.38
N ALA A 129 -6.54 4.50 0.30
CA ALA A 129 -5.96 4.44 -1.03
C ALA A 129 -4.67 5.27 -1.16
N CYS A 130 -4.57 6.45 -0.54
CA CYS A 130 -3.35 7.26 -0.52
C CYS A 130 -2.18 6.53 0.16
N MET A 131 -2.40 5.94 1.33
CA MET A 131 -1.40 5.13 2.04
C MET A 131 -0.99 3.88 1.22
N ALA A 132 -1.96 3.20 0.60
CA ALA A 132 -1.72 2.05 -0.27
C ALA A 132 -0.80 2.42 -1.46
N MET A 133 -1.15 3.49 -2.21
CA MET A 133 -0.35 3.98 -3.34
C MET A 133 1.10 4.28 -2.94
N ALA A 134 1.27 4.98 -1.82
CA ALA A 134 2.57 5.36 -1.28
C ALA A 134 3.45 4.17 -0.86
N LYS A 135 2.86 2.98 -0.68
CA LYS A 135 3.55 1.73 -0.35
C LYS A 135 3.94 0.93 -1.60
N TYR A 136 3.02 0.71 -2.54
CA TYR A 136 3.30 -0.17 -3.71
C TYR A 136 3.98 0.54 -4.89
N ASN A 137 3.84 1.87 -5.04
CA ASN A 137 4.49 2.64 -6.09
C ASN A 137 4.84 4.05 -5.61
N PRO A 138 5.89 4.20 -4.77
CA PRO A 138 6.33 5.47 -4.22
C PRO A 138 6.48 6.59 -5.28
N ASN A 139 7.08 6.30 -6.42
CA ASN A 139 7.40 7.32 -7.42
C ASN A 139 6.15 7.91 -8.10
N HIS A 140 5.15 7.09 -8.42
CA HIS A 140 3.87 7.58 -8.94
C HIS A 140 3.02 8.24 -7.85
N ALA A 141 3.02 7.66 -6.64
CA ALA A 141 2.28 8.21 -5.51
C ALA A 141 2.73 9.64 -5.17
N LYS A 142 4.03 9.96 -5.23
CA LYS A 142 4.55 11.32 -5.02
C LYS A 142 3.82 12.39 -5.83
N VAL A 143 3.52 12.12 -7.10
CA VAL A 143 2.82 13.06 -8.00
C VAL A 143 1.36 13.25 -7.58
N ILE A 144 0.66 12.14 -7.31
CA ILE A 144 -0.76 12.15 -6.92
C ILE A 144 -0.95 12.80 -5.55
N LEU A 145 -0.15 12.42 -4.55
CA LEU A 145 -0.19 12.98 -3.20
C LEU A 145 0.12 14.48 -3.21
N ARG A 146 1.08 14.93 -4.03
CA ARG A 146 1.38 16.35 -4.17
C ARG A 146 0.20 17.13 -4.76
N SER A 147 -0.52 16.55 -5.73
CA SER A 147 -1.76 17.14 -6.26
C SER A 147 -2.85 17.23 -5.19
N PHE A 148 -3.07 16.17 -4.40
CA PHE A 148 -4.07 16.19 -3.32
C PHE A 148 -3.71 17.13 -2.17
N PHE A 149 -2.43 17.26 -1.80
CA PHE A 149 -2.00 18.22 -0.78
C PHE A 149 -2.25 19.69 -1.22
N ASN A 150 -1.97 19.99 -2.49
CA ASN A 150 -2.07 21.35 -3.05
C ASN A 150 -3.51 21.77 -3.40
N SER A 151 -4.45 20.84 -3.61
CA SER A 151 -5.82 21.15 -4.00
C SER A 151 -6.64 21.57 -2.78
N THR A 152 -7.16 22.80 -2.80
CA THR A 152 -7.97 23.41 -1.74
C THR A 152 -9.33 22.73 -1.59
N ASP A 153 -9.85 22.16 -2.66
CA ASP A 153 -11.11 21.39 -2.68
C ASP A 153 -11.00 20.03 -1.95
N GLN A 154 -9.81 19.70 -1.41
CA GLN A 154 -9.59 18.47 -0.68
C GLN A 154 -9.84 18.63 0.81
N ASN A 155 -10.70 17.75 1.32
CA ASN A 155 -10.93 17.53 2.74
C ASN A 155 -9.62 17.42 3.54
N SER A 156 -9.53 18.16 4.66
CA SER A 156 -8.31 18.33 5.45
C SER A 156 -7.60 17.01 5.84
N PRO A 157 -8.30 15.97 6.33
CA PRO A 157 -7.75 14.62 6.46
C PRO A 157 -6.99 14.08 5.23
N VAL A 158 -7.49 14.26 4.00
CA VAL A 158 -6.81 13.77 2.78
C VAL A 158 -5.56 14.61 2.47
N ARG A 159 -5.61 15.93 2.66
CA ARG A 159 -4.44 16.82 2.53
C ARG A 159 -3.36 16.44 3.54
N LEU A 160 -3.76 16.15 4.78
CA LEU A 160 -2.86 15.80 5.87
C LEU A 160 -2.19 14.44 5.64
N ILE A 161 -2.94 13.41 5.26
CA ILE A 161 -2.36 12.11 4.91
C ILE A 161 -1.45 12.23 3.68
N SER A 162 -1.79 13.10 2.72
CA SER A 162 -0.90 13.39 1.60
C SER A 162 0.42 14.05 2.05
N ALA A 163 0.37 15.03 2.96
CA ALA A 163 1.56 15.63 3.56
C ALA A 163 2.41 14.62 4.35
N ALA A 164 1.77 13.75 5.15
CA ALA A 164 2.41 12.69 5.91
C ALA A 164 3.16 11.69 5.02
N GLU A 165 2.50 11.21 3.96
CA GLU A 165 3.07 10.26 3.01
C GLU A 165 4.18 10.91 2.16
N LEU A 166 4.05 12.18 1.77
CA LEU A 166 5.14 12.92 1.10
C LEU A 166 6.38 13.02 2.00
N GLY A 167 6.19 13.32 3.29
CA GLY A 167 7.25 13.29 4.31
C GLY A 167 7.92 11.92 4.40
N ARG A 168 7.11 10.86 4.59
CA ARG A 168 7.57 9.46 4.66
C ARG A 168 8.34 9.01 3.42
N LEU A 169 8.01 9.56 2.26
CA LEU A 169 8.66 9.29 0.96
C LEU A 169 9.87 10.20 0.66
N GLY A 170 10.34 10.99 1.64
CA GLY A 170 11.51 11.86 1.52
C GLY A 170 11.32 13.05 0.58
N CYS A 171 10.08 13.48 0.35
CA CYS A 171 9.72 14.57 -0.57
C CYS A 171 8.71 15.56 0.03
N GLY A 172 8.59 15.55 1.37
CA GLY A 172 7.98 16.63 2.13
C GLY A 172 8.85 17.88 2.05
N ASP A 173 8.19 19.04 2.16
CA ASP A 173 8.80 20.36 2.23
C ASP A 173 8.25 21.15 3.43
N ARG A 174 8.69 22.41 3.55
CA ARG A 174 8.25 23.34 4.59
C ARG A 174 6.72 23.45 4.67
N LYS A 175 6.00 23.49 3.54
CA LYS A 175 4.52 23.61 3.51
C LYS A 175 3.85 22.35 4.04
N THR A 176 4.33 21.17 3.64
CA THR A 176 3.79 19.90 4.18
C THR A 176 4.06 19.77 5.68
N TYR A 177 5.21 20.25 6.15
CA TYR A 177 5.53 20.29 7.58
C TYR A 177 4.62 21.26 8.34
N GLU A 178 4.50 22.50 7.87
CA GLU A 178 3.64 23.53 8.47
C GLU A 178 2.19 23.08 8.55
N TYR A 179 1.65 22.45 7.50
CA TYR A 179 0.29 21.92 7.52
C TYR A 179 0.10 20.79 8.56
N CYS A 180 1.09 19.91 8.72
CA CYS A 180 1.08 18.91 9.80
C CYS A 180 1.13 19.54 11.20
N VAL A 181 1.88 20.64 11.38
CA VAL A 181 1.90 21.43 12.62
C VAL A 181 0.53 22.07 12.89
N SER A 182 -0.07 22.75 11.90
CA SER A 182 -1.40 23.35 12.05
C SER A 182 -2.43 22.30 12.43
N CYS A 183 -2.45 21.15 11.75
CA CYS A 183 -3.34 20.04 12.12
C CYS A 183 -3.13 19.55 13.56
N ALA A 184 -1.88 19.52 14.06
CA ALA A 184 -1.53 19.04 15.40
C ALA A 184 -1.82 20.05 16.55
N VAL A 185 -1.78 21.35 16.25
CA VAL A 185 -1.88 22.44 17.23
C VAL A 185 -3.24 23.11 17.21
N ASP A 186 -3.77 23.38 16.00
CA ASP A 186 -5.03 24.06 15.75
C ASP A 186 -5.86 23.30 14.70
N PRO A 187 -6.37 22.11 15.04
CA PRO A 187 -7.21 21.32 14.14
C PRO A 187 -8.51 22.07 13.79
N ASP A 188 -9.03 22.88 14.72
CA ASP A 188 -10.28 23.62 14.56
C ASP A 188 -10.12 24.72 13.51
N GLY A 189 -9.07 25.53 13.58
CA GLY A 189 -8.74 26.53 12.56
C GLY A 189 -8.58 25.90 11.17
N VAL A 190 -7.91 24.75 11.06
CA VAL A 190 -7.75 24.02 9.79
C VAL A 190 -9.07 23.44 9.26
N LEU A 191 -10.03 23.10 10.13
CA LEU A 191 -11.36 22.66 9.72
C LEU A 191 -12.25 23.85 9.31
N MET A 192 -12.18 24.98 10.01
CA MET A 192 -12.92 26.21 9.65
C MET A 192 -12.41 26.84 8.35
N GLU A 193 -11.09 26.86 8.11
CA GLU A 193 -10.51 27.34 6.84
C GLU A 193 -10.98 26.48 5.66
N ALA A 194 -11.08 25.16 5.85
CA ALA A 194 -11.54 24.23 4.82
C ALA A 194 -13.06 24.23 4.61
N TYR A 195 -13.84 24.67 5.61
CA TYR A 195 -15.30 24.64 5.64
C TYR A 195 -15.88 25.92 6.27
N PRO A 196 -15.71 27.09 5.64
CA PRO A 196 -16.07 28.38 6.25
C PRO A 196 -17.57 28.53 6.52
N ASP A 197 -18.42 27.87 5.74
CA ASP A 197 -19.88 27.91 5.88
C ASP A 197 -20.44 26.85 6.87
N ARG A 198 -19.58 26.18 7.65
CA ARG A 198 -20.00 25.07 8.51
C ARG A 198 -20.48 25.54 9.89
N GLU A 199 -21.74 25.25 10.20
CA GLU A 199 -22.30 25.43 11.54
C GLU A 199 -21.79 24.38 12.53
N GLY A 200 -20.59 24.63 13.07
CA GLY A 200 -19.99 23.87 14.18
C GLY A 200 -19.03 22.75 13.76
N LEU A 201 -18.15 22.38 14.70
CA LEU A 201 -17.15 21.34 14.56
C LEU A 201 -17.46 20.15 15.45
N SER A 202 -17.25 18.93 14.95
CA SER A 202 -17.31 17.75 15.80
C SER A 202 -15.98 17.56 16.54
N TYR A 203 -16.05 17.37 17.86
CA TYR A 203 -14.89 17.03 18.69
C TYR A 203 -14.11 15.83 18.12
N ASP A 204 -14.80 14.81 17.59
CA ASP A 204 -14.17 13.62 17.02
C ASP A 204 -13.36 13.92 15.74
N GLU A 205 -13.81 14.87 14.92
CA GLU A 205 -13.09 15.29 13.71
C GLU A 205 -11.85 16.11 14.06
N SER A 206 -11.98 17.02 15.01
CA SER A 206 -10.87 17.82 15.53
C SER A 206 -9.83 16.93 16.20
N LEU A 207 -10.25 16.00 17.07
CA LEU A 207 -9.37 15.03 17.72
C LEU A 207 -8.71 14.10 16.69
N PHE A 208 -9.45 13.64 15.67
CA PHE A 208 -8.87 12.86 14.58
C PHE A 208 -7.78 13.64 13.84
N LEU A 209 -8.06 14.87 13.42
CA LEU A 209 -7.12 15.71 12.67
C LEU A 209 -5.88 16.02 13.52
N ARG A 210 -6.06 16.32 14.81
CA ARG A 210 -5.00 16.52 15.80
C ARG A 210 -4.10 15.30 15.94
N ARG A 211 -4.69 14.13 16.15
CA ARG A 211 -3.99 12.86 16.29
C ARG A 211 -3.19 12.52 15.03
N GLN A 212 -3.79 12.69 13.85
CA GLN A 212 -3.10 12.45 12.58
C GLN A 212 -2.01 13.49 12.31
N GLY A 213 -2.19 14.75 12.70
CA GLY A 213 -1.18 15.80 12.59
C GLY A 213 0.10 15.43 13.33
N ILE A 214 -0.08 15.01 14.59
CA ILE A 214 1.00 14.53 15.45
C ILE A 214 1.67 13.30 14.83
N LEU A 215 0.91 12.30 14.36
CA LEU A 215 1.46 11.11 13.69
C LEU A 215 2.21 11.43 12.39
N ALA A 216 1.76 12.46 11.65
CA ALA A 216 2.38 12.93 10.42
C ALA A 216 3.71 13.63 10.66
N LEU A 217 3.84 14.42 11.73
CA LEU A 217 5.11 15.05 12.12
C LEU A 217 6.24 14.02 12.29
N GLY A 218 5.94 12.84 12.83
CA GLY A 218 6.88 11.73 12.95
C GLY A 218 7.45 11.21 11.61
N TRP A 219 6.77 11.48 10.49
CA TRP A 219 7.23 11.14 9.14
C TRP A 219 7.95 12.28 8.42
N THR A 220 7.90 13.52 8.92
CA THR A 220 8.48 14.68 8.22
C THR A 220 10.01 14.73 8.24
N GLN A 221 10.66 13.90 9.08
CA GLN A 221 12.11 13.91 9.33
C GLN A 221 12.67 15.27 9.81
N GLN A 222 11.82 16.18 10.29
CA GLN A 222 12.21 17.51 10.77
C GLN A 222 12.54 17.49 12.28
N PRO A 223 13.80 17.72 12.72
CA PRO A 223 14.15 17.68 14.15
C PRO A 223 13.41 18.72 15.00
N MET A 224 13.01 19.85 14.40
CA MET A 224 12.21 20.90 15.07
C MET A 224 10.80 20.44 15.49
N ALA A 225 10.32 19.28 15.03
CA ALA A 225 9.11 18.67 15.56
C ALA A 225 9.26 18.18 17.00
N VAL A 226 10.48 17.88 17.47
CA VAL A 226 10.72 17.22 18.77
C VAL A 226 10.17 18.04 19.93
N ASP A 227 10.42 19.35 19.99
CA ASP A 227 9.95 20.21 21.09
C ASP A 227 8.42 20.24 21.18
N LEU A 228 7.76 20.35 20.02
CA LEU A 228 6.30 20.29 19.91
C LEU A 228 5.76 18.92 20.37
N LEU A 229 6.39 17.82 19.95
CA LEU A 229 5.99 16.47 20.36
C LEU A 229 6.23 16.24 21.87
N LEU A 230 7.29 16.79 22.45
CA LEU A 230 7.56 16.75 23.90
C LEU A 230 6.51 17.54 24.70
N GLN A 231 5.94 18.61 24.13
CA GLN A 231 4.77 19.28 24.71
C GLN A 231 3.53 18.38 24.63
N MET A 232 3.27 17.74 23.49
CA MET A 232 2.10 16.86 23.29
C MET A 232 2.13 15.57 24.13
N LEU A 233 3.30 15.14 24.63
CA LEU A 233 3.39 14.09 25.66
C LEU A 233 2.71 14.46 26.99
N LYS A 234 2.44 15.75 27.24
CA LYS A 234 1.80 16.27 28.46
C LYS A 234 0.30 16.56 28.26
N ASP A 235 -0.25 16.27 27.08
CA ASP A 235 -1.65 16.54 26.77
C ASP A 235 -2.60 15.72 27.66
N GLU A 236 -3.79 16.24 27.93
CA GLU A 236 -4.81 15.56 28.74
C GLU A 236 -5.37 14.30 28.05
N ASP A 237 -5.46 14.30 26.71
CA ASP A 237 -5.99 13.18 25.95
C ASP A 237 -4.94 12.04 25.82
N PRO A 238 -5.27 10.79 26.21
CA PRO A 238 -4.35 9.66 26.11
C PRO A 238 -3.92 9.33 24.68
N SER A 239 -4.79 9.52 23.68
CA SER A 239 -4.50 9.22 22.27
C SER A 239 -3.51 10.23 21.67
N ILE A 240 -3.56 11.49 22.12
CA ILE A 240 -2.58 12.53 21.80
C ILE A 240 -1.20 12.16 22.36
N ARG A 241 -1.11 11.80 23.65
CA ARG A 241 0.15 11.35 24.27
C ARG A 241 0.75 10.13 23.57
N ILE A 242 -0.07 9.13 23.25
CA ILE A 242 0.37 7.92 22.51
C ILE A 242 0.90 8.30 21.12
N SER A 243 0.22 9.20 20.42
CA SER A 243 0.62 9.65 19.08
C SER A 243 1.94 10.42 19.11
N ALA A 244 2.14 11.27 20.12
CA ALA A 244 3.38 12.00 20.31
C ALA A 244 4.56 11.05 20.58
N ALA A 245 4.38 10.04 21.44
CA ALA A 245 5.38 9.02 21.70
C ALA A 245 5.76 8.23 20.43
N ILE A 246 4.77 7.81 19.63
CA ILE A 246 4.99 7.12 18.35
C ILE A 246 5.79 7.99 17.38
N SER A 247 5.47 9.29 17.29
CA SER A 247 6.17 10.20 16.38
C SER A 247 7.60 10.53 16.81
N ILE A 248 7.86 10.65 18.12
CA ILE A 248 9.23 10.80 18.63
C ILE A 248 10.06 9.56 18.28
N LEU A 249 9.53 8.35 18.48
CA LEU A 249 10.23 7.11 18.12
C LEU A 249 10.57 7.06 16.61
N ARG A 250 9.63 7.44 15.73
CA ARG A 250 9.86 7.51 14.27
C ARG A 250 10.97 8.48 13.88
N LEU A 251 11.07 9.64 14.55
CA LEU A 251 12.15 10.60 14.32
C LEU A 251 13.50 10.09 14.83
N LEU A 252 13.53 9.42 15.98
CA LEU A 252 14.74 8.81 16.55
C LEU A 252 15.29 7.66 15.70
N ASP A 253 14.41 6.85 15.09
CA ASP A 253 14.77 5.81 14.10
C ASP A 253 15.22 6.40 12.74
N GLY A 254 15.38 7.73 12.65
CA GLY A 254 15.83 8.45 11.46
C GLY A 254 14.80 8.48 10.33
N GLY A 255 13.51 8.25 10.63
CA GLY A 255 12.42 8.22 9.66
C GLY A 255 12.63 7.21 8.52
N ARG A 256 13.46 6.17 8.74
CA ARG A 256 13.85 5.22 7.69
C ARG A 256 12.62 4.51 7.15
N TYR A 257 12.31 4.75 5.88
CA TYR A 257 11.56 3.79 5.08
C TYR A 257 12.40 2.51 5.02
N VAL A 258 12.01 1.51 5.82
CA VAL A 258 12.45 0.14 5.57
C VAL A 258 11.80 -0.26 4.27
N GLU A 259 12.56 -0.25 3.17
CA GLU A 259 12.20 -1.03 2.00
C GLU A 259 11.93 -2.45 2.51
N GLN A 260 10.68 -2.90 2.43
CA GLN A 260 10.44 -4.34 2.42
C GLN A 260 11.28 -4.86 1.27
N PRO A 261 12.12 -5.91 1.47
CA PRO A 261 12.99 -6.40 0.42
C PRO A 261 12.11 -6.87 -0.74
N GLY A 262 11.98 -5.99 -1.74
CA GLY A 262 11.38 -6.35 -3.00
C GLY A 262 12.31 -7.37 -3.60
N GLU A 263 11.83 -8.61 -3.72
CA GLU A 263 12.50 -9.58 -4.58
C GLU A 263 12.73 -8.88 -5.92
N GLN A 264 14.00 -8.82 -6.35
CA GLN A 264 14.30 -8.42 -7.71
C GLN A 264 13.43 -9.31 -8.62
N PRO A 265 12.70 -8.74 -9.60
CA PRO A 265 11.98 -9.57 -10.54
C PRO A 265 12.97 -10.59 -11.11
N PRO A 266 12.61 -11.88 -11.16
CA PRO A 266 13.55 -12.92 -11.57
C PRO A 266 14.16 -12.50 -12.91
N ALA A 267 15.48 -12.63 -13.02
CA ALA A 267 16.19 -12.30 -14.24
C ALA A 267 15.48 -13.00 -15.42
N PRO A 268 15.27 -12.30 -16.55
CA PRO A 268 14.53 -12.89 -17.66
C PRO A 268 15.17 -14.22 -18.03
N GLU A 269 14.36 -15.28 -18.09
CA GLU A 269 14.84 -16.63 -18.40
C GLU A 269 15.61 -16.59 -19.72
N THR A 270 16.93 -16.65 -19.63
CA THR A 270 17.79 -16.88 -20.78
C THR A 270 17.47 -18.27 -21.26
N LYS A 271 16.63 -18.38 -22.30
CA LYS A 271 16.43 -19.63 -23.02
C LYS A 271 17.83 -20.19 -23.33
N PRO A 272 18.11 -21.47 -23.01
CA PRO A 272 19.40 -22.05 -23.34
C PRO A 272 19.60 -21.93 -24.86
N ASP A 273 20.82 -21.55 -25.26
CA ASP A 273 21.19 -21.51 -26.68
C ASP A 273 20.90 -22.89 -27.32
N PRO A 274 20.39 -22.92 -28.56
CA PRO A 274 20.23 -24.18 -29.27
C PRO A 274 21.60 -24.84 -29.46
N ASP A 275 21.72 -26.05 -28.93
CA ASP A 275 22.95 -26.85 -28.89
C ASP A 275 23.59 -26.95 -30.30
N PRO A 276 24.88 -26.59 -30.50
CA PRO A 276 25.48 -26.42 -31.83
C PRO A 276 25.80 -27.75 -32.56
N LYS A 277 24.94 -28.77 -32.43
CA LYS A 277 25.16 -30.14 -32.92
C LYS A 277 24.04 -30.68 -33.82
N THR A 278 23.53 -29.86 -34.72
CA THR A 278 22.89 -30.33 -35.97
C THR A 278 23.34 -29.51 -37.17
N GLN A 279 24.62 -29.63 -37.54
CA GLN A 279 25.08 -29.34 -38.90
C GLN A 279 25.30 -30.67 -39.63
N THR A 280 24.37 -31.01 -40.52
CA THR A 280 24.62 -31.97 -41.62
C THR A 280 25.11 -31.15 -42.83
N PRO A 281 26.21 -31.55 -43.49
CA PRO A 281 26.71 -30.85 -44.66
C PRO A 281 25.96 -31.28 -45.94
N ASP A 282 26.35 -30.65 -47.05
CA ASP A 282 25.95 -30.90 -48.43
C ASP A 282 24.52 -30.43 -48.80
N GLY A 283 24.30 -29.75 -49.93
CA GLY A 283 25.24 -29.36 -50.97
C GLY A 283 24.75 -28.19 -51.84
N GLU A 284 25.62 -27.79 -52.75
CA GLU A 284 25.46 -26.67 -53.67
C GLU A 284 24.26 -26.86 -54.62
N GLU A 285 23.53 -25.78 -54.92
CA GLU A 285 23.21 -25.47 -56.31
C GLU A 285 22.94 -23.98 -56.52
N SER A 286 23.25 -23.51 -57.74
CA SER A 286 23.53 -22.12 -58.08
C SER A 286 22.57 -21.56 -59.14
N PHE A 287 22.85 -20.33 -59.61
CA PHE A 287 22.31 -19.58 -60.77
C PHE A 287 21.29 -18.45 -60.41
N ILE A 288 21.66 -17.16 -60.49
CA ILE A 288 21.76 -16.28 -61.70
C ILE A 288 20.34 -15.99 -62.27
N LYS A 289 19.82 -14.75 -62.42
CA LYS A 289 20.38 -13.48 -62.95
C LYS A 289 19.50 -12.24 -62.61
N ASP A 290 20.09 -11.03 -62.63
CA ASP A 290 19.72 -9.77 -63.34
C ASP A 290 18.30 -9.61 -63.97
N ASP A 291 17.66 -8.44 -64.15
CA ASP A 291 17.90 -7.00 -63.85
C ASP A 291 16.64 -6.22 -64.35
N VAL A 292 16.61 -4.88 -64.20
CA VAL A 292 15.77 -3.88 -64.90
C VAL A 292 14.31 -3.73 -64.45
N GLY A 293 13.87 -2.46 -64.25
CA GLY A 293 12.47 -2.13 -64.64
C GLY A 293 11.71 -1.03 -63.90
N LYS A 294 12.14 0.23 -64.01
CA LYS A 294 11.32 1.41 -63.66
C LYS A 294 9.88 1.34 -64.25
N ARG A 295 8.83 1.67 -63.48
CA ARG A 295 8.01 2.92 -63.67
C ARG A 295 6.72 3.01 -62.83
N LYS A 296 6.59 4.17 -62.16
CA LYS A 296 5.43 5.09 -62.06
C LYS A 296 4.03 4.58 -61.61
N LEU A 297 3.60 5.16 -60.48
CA LEU A 297 2.37 5.96 -60.29
C LEU A 297 1.01 5.38 -60.73
N HIS A 298 0.09 5.26 -59.76
CA HIS A 298 -1.08 6.15 -59.73
C HIS A 298 -1.57 6.43 -58.29
N ARG A 299 -2.12 7.63 -58.09
CA ARG A 299 -2.86 8.06 -56.89
C ARG A 299 -4.35 8.16 -57.27
N SER A 300 -5.23 7.57 -56.47
CA SER A 300 -6.62 7.99 -56.18
C SER A 300 -7.30 6.87 -55.36
N GLY A 301 -8.29 7.14 -54.51
CA GLY A 301 -8.93 8.41 -54.19
C GLY A 301 -9.75 8.36 -52.88
N ILE A 302 -10.18 9.54 -52.45
CA ILE A 302 -10.70 10.00 -51.13
C ILE A 302 -11.72 11.10 -51.47
N ASP A 303 -12.94 11.19 -50.93
CA ASP A 303 -13.69 10.34 -49.97
C ASP A 303 -15.12 10.09 -50.51
N ASP A 304 -15.92 9.24 -49.84
CA ASP A 304 -17.40 9.39 -49.67
C ASP A 304 -17.87 8.60 -48.42
#